data_AF-A0A0W1G841-F1
#
_entry.id   AF-A0A0W1G841-F1
#
_cell.length_a   1.000
_cell.length_b   1.000
_cell.length_c   1.000
_cell.angle_alpha   90.00
_cell.angle_beta   90.00
_cell.angle_gamma   90.00
#
_symmetry.space_group_name_H-M   'P 1'
#
loop_
_entity.id
_entity.type
_entity.pdbx_description
1 polymer ?
#
loop_
_entity_poly.entity_id
_entity_poly.type
_entity_poly.pdbx_seq_one_letter_code
_entity_poly.pdbx_strand_id
1 'polypeptide(L)'
;MTCAANLRWRVPATCTTAAAAAIGPAGRSATWIEGTLGDGVAAEFTITHDLGTRNVGVEVIENAPPYRTRIANVERPTDDTVRIVFGTPPTVNQYRYILHGPPGPAGQ
;
A
#
# COMPACT_ATOMS: atom_id res chain seq x y z
N MET A 1 17.76 -7.78 -45.58
CA MET A 1 16.29 -7.89 -45.42
C MET A 1 15.93 -7.35 -44.04
N THR A 2 15.73 -6.04 -43.94
CA THR A 2 15.41 -5.35 -42.67
C THR A 2 13.91 -5.30 -42.50
N CYS A 3 13.38 -6.01 -41.51
CA CYS A 3 11.97 -5.92 -41.17
C CYS A 3 11.70 -4.54 -40.54
N ALA A 4 11.01 -3.68 -41.27
CA ALA A 4 10.34 -2.51 -40.72
C ALA A 4 9.02 -2.98 -40.09
N ALA A 5 8.83 -2.74 -38.79
CA ALA A 5 7.56 -3.01 -38.11
C ALA A 5 6.85 -1.68 -37.84
N ASN A 6 5.93 -1.33 -38.75
CA ASN A 6 4.97 -0.25 -38.59
C ASN A 6 3.84 -0.69 -37.63
N LEU A 7 3.70 0.08 -36.55
CA LEU A 7 2.56 0.30 -35.64
C LEU A 7 1.67 -0.89 -35.17
N ARG A 8 1.41 -0.85 -33.84
CA ARG A 8 0.52 -1.65 -32.99
C ARG A 8 1.23 -2.81 -32.27
N TRP A 9 1.61 -2.51 -31.02
CA TRP A 9 2.03 -3.40 -29.93
C TRP A 9 2.10 -4.90 -30.28
N ARG A 10 3.26 -5.32 -30.76
CA ARG A 10 3.75 -6.70 -30.61
C ARG A 10 5.27 -6.71 -30.73
N VAL A 11 5.94 -7.18 -29.69
CA VAL A 11 7.40 -7.27 -29.61
C VAL A 11 7.88 -8.43 -30.51
N PRO A 12 8.93 -8.23 -31.35
CA PRO A 12 9.42 -9.25 -32.28
C PRO A 12 10.16 -10.41 -31.58
N ALA A 13 9.97 -11.61 -32.13
CA ALA A 13 10.29 -12.91 -31.52
C ALA A 13 11.77 -13.34 -31.62
N THR A 14 12.70 -12.44 -31.31
CA THR A 14 14.06 -12.82 -30.87
C THR A 14 14.42 -12.25 -29.51
N CYS A 15 13.48 -11.56 -28.86
CA CYS A 15 13.57 -11.25 -27.46
C CYS A 15 13.23 -12.55 -26.69
N THR A 16 14.26 -13.27 -26.25
CA THR A 16 14.14 -14.17 -25.10
C THR A 16 13.32 -13.46 -24.05
N THR A 17 12.37 -14.17 -23.42
CA THR A 17 11.36 -13.62 -22.51
C THR A 17 11.96 -12.81 -21.36
N ALA A 18 12.36 -11.57 -21.64
CA ALA A 18 12.50 -10.52 -20.66
C ALA A 18 11.10 -9.93 -20.52
N ALA A 19 10.54 -10.16 -19.35
CA ALA A 19 9.19 -9.84 -18.94
C ALA A 19 8.75 -8.42 -19.34
N ALA A 20 7.44 -8.24 -19.52
CA ALA A 20 6.82 -6.92 -19.58
C ALA A 20 7.20 -6.10 -18.33
N ALA A 21 8.22 -5.26 -18.46
CA ALA A 21 8.64 -4.30 -17.45
C ALA A 21 8.53 -2.90 -18.06
N ALA A 22 7.39 -2.23 -17.85
CA ALA A 22 7.22 -0.82 -18.18
C ALA A 22 6.07 -0.13 -17.42
N ILE A 23 6.14 -0.11 -16.08
CA ILE A 23 6.03 1.12 -15.27
C ILE A 23 7.04 0.97 -14.12
N GLY A 24 8.30 1.36 -14.34
CA GLY A 24 9.38 1.33 -13.34
C GLY A 24 10.19 0.03 -13.24
N PRO A 25 11.39 0.06 -12.62
CA PRO A 25 12.29 -1.08 -12.57
C PRO A 25 11.68 -2.19 -11.69
N ALA A 26 11.61 -3.40 -12.26
CA ALA A 26 11.38 -4.71 -11.63
C ALA A 26 10.28 -4.79 -10.55
N GLY A 27 9.18 -5.50 -10.85
CA GLY A 27 8.47 -6.35 -9.88
C GLY A 27 8.24 -5.81 -8.47
N ARG A 28 7.83 -4.54 -8.32
CA ARG A 28 7.43 -4.01 -7.00
C ARG A 28 6.08 -4.61 -6.61
N SER A 29 6.11 -5.82 -6.07
CA SER A 29 4.96 -6.44 -5.40
C SER A 29 4.62 -5.61 -4.18
N ALA A 30 3.48 -4.92 -4.18
CA ALA A 30 3.06 -4.19 -2.99
C ALA A 30 2.75 -5.18 -1.85
N THR A 31 3.27 -4.91 -0.67
CA THR A 31 2.91 -5.65 0.55
C THR A 31 1.64 -5.03 1.12
N TRP A 32 0.69 -5.87 1.52
CA TRP A 32 -0.59 -5.48 2.11
C TRP A 32 -0.63 -5.91 3.57
N ILE A 33 -0.88 -4.97 4.48
CA ILE A 33 -1.03 -5.21 5.91
C ILE A 33 -2.37 -4.61 6.33
N GLU A 34 -3.17 -5.39 7.05
CA GLU A 34 -4.51 -5.00 7.45
C GLU A 34 -4.81 -5.35 8.90
N GLY A 35 -5.72 -4.59 9.50
CA GLY A 35 -6.19 -4.85 10.85
C GLY A 35 -7.35 -3.93 11.23
N THR A 36 -7.89 -4.12 12.43
CA THR A 36 -8.99 -3.30 12.96
C THR A 36 -8.47 -2.19 13.86
N LEU A 37 -9.17 -1.06 13.86
CA LEU A 37 -8.92 0.11 14.72
C LEU A 37 -10.20 0.45 15.48
N GLY A 38 -10.01 0.86 16.72
CA GLY A 38 -11.09 1.19 17.64
C GLY A 38 -10.99 0.41 18.94
N ASP A 39 -10.55 1.09 19.99
CA ASP A 39 -10.57 0.61 21.38
C ASP A 39 -11.60 1.37 22.23
N GLY A 40 -12.30 2.36 21.64
CA GLY A 40 -13.30 3.19 22.32
C GLY A 40 -12.72 4.32 23.16
N VAL A 41 -11.39 4.48 23.24
CA VAL A 41 -10.73 5.40 24.18
C VAL A 41 -9.56 6.14 23.54
N ALA A 42 -8.66 5.46 22.84
CA ALA A 42 -7.52 6.08 22.19
C ALA A 42 -7.94 6.75 20.90
N ALA A 43 -7.49 7.99 20.73
CA ALA A 43 -7.58 8.71 19.47
C ALA A 43 -6.35 8.47 18.57
N GLU A 44 -5.33 7.78 19.08
CA GLU A 44 -4.03 7.62 18.44
C GLU A 44 -3.63 6.15 18.41
N PHE A 45 -3.32 5.65 17.22
CA PHE A 45 -2.92 4.26 16.99
C PHE A 45 -1.61 4.22 16.23
N THR A 46 -0.58 3.61 16.83
CA THR A 46 0.71 3.38 16.19
C THR A 46 0.76 1.96 15.66
N ILE A 47 0.91 1.82 14.35
CA ILE A 47 1.01 0.57 13.60
C ILE A 47 2.46 0.40 13.18
N THR A 48 3.04 -0.76 13.49
CA THR A 48 4.41 -1.13 13.07
C THR A 48 4.30 -2.03 11.85
N HIS A 49 4.98 -1.68 10.76
CA HIS A 49 4.90 -2.36 9.47
C HIS A 49 6.23 -2.93 8.96
N ASP A 50 7.37 -2.54 9.55
CA ASP A 50 8.70 -3.11 9.29
C ASP A 50 9.11 -3.21 7.79
N LEU A 51 8.59 -2.30 6.95
CA LEU A 51 8.89 -2.26 5.51
C LEU A 51 10.20 -1.49 5.23
N GLY A 52 10.82 -0.86 6.22
CA GLY A 52 12.03 -0.05 6.05
C GLY A 52 11.82 1.16 5.13
N THR A 53 10.59 1.68 5.04
CA THR A 53 10.25 2.78 4.12
C THR A 53 9.06 3.62 4.58
N ARG A 54 9.18 4.94 4.42
CA ARG A 54 8.06 5.88 4.61
C ARG A 54 7.10 5.92 3.44
N ASN A 55 7.43 5.29 2.32
CA ASN A 55 6.57 5.30 1.13
C ASN A 55 5.44 4.28 1.29
N VAL A 56 4.53 4.54 2.22
CA VAL A 56 3.38 3.70 2.54
C VAL A 56 2.09 4.51 2.38
N GLY A 57 1.12 3.92 1.69
CA GLY A 57 -0.25 4.41 1.63
C GLY A 57 -1.07 3.76 2.74
N VAL A 58 -1.92 4.56 3.39
CA VAL A 58 -2.82 4.09 4.43
C VAL A 58 -4.22 4.54 4.10
N GLU A 59 -5.14 3.59 4.11
CA GLU A 59 -6.57 3.83 3.96
C GLU A 59 -7.29 3.31 5.20
N VAL A 60 -8.20 4.12 5.72
CA VAL A 60 -9.06 3.75 6.85
C VAL A 60 -10.48 3.63 6.34
N ILE A 61 -11.11 2.47 6.56
CA ILE A 61 -12.44 2.14 6.06
C ILE A 61 -13.33 1.79 7.25
N GLU A 62 -14.59 2.22 7.23
CA GLU A 62 -15.60 1.80 8.22
C GLU A 62 -15.81 0.27 8.17
N ASN A 63 -15.83 -0.40 9.32
CA ASN A 63 -16.06 -1.85 9.41
C ASN A 63 -17.55 -2.23 9.36
N ALA A 64 -18.43 -1.26 9.12
CA ALA A 64 -19.86 -1.44 8.98
C ALA A 64 -20.39 -0.69 7.75
N PRO A 65 -21.51 -1.12 7.16
CA PRO A 65 -22.17 -0.38 6.09
C PRO A 65 -22.39 1.08 6.51
N PRO A 66 -22.02 2.07 5.68
CA PRO A 66 -21.76 1.98 4.23
C PRO A 66 -20.31 1.74 3.80
N TYR A 67 -19.40 1.31 4.69
CA TYR A 67 -17.98 1.06 4.39
C TYR A 67 -17.26 2.28 3.77
N ARG A 68 -17.53 3.48 4.29
CA ARG A 68 -16.89 4.69 3.77
C ARG A 68 -15.42 4.74 4.15
N THR A 69 -14.62 5.28 3.24
CA THR A 69 -13.25 5.71 3.56
C THR A 69 -13.31 6.93 4.48
N ARG A 70 -12.61 6.86 5.60
CA ARG A 70 -12.43 8.00 6.51
C ARG A 70 -11.03 8.56 6.35
N ILE A 71 -10.97 9.88 6.15
CA ILE A 71 -9.73 10.63 6.12
C ILE A 71 -9.37 10.94 7.57
N ALA A 72 -8.37 10.24 8.09
CA ALA A 72 -7.74 10.51 9.37
C ALA A 72 -6.39 11.22 9.16
N ASN A 73 -5.83 11.78 10.23
CA ASN A 73 -4.48 12.31 10.17
C ASN A 73 -3.49 11.13 10.21
N VAL A 74 -2.63 11.01 9.20
CA VAL A 74 -1.68 9.91 9.06
C VAL A 74 -0.26 10.47 9.14
N GLU A 75 0.41 10.18 10.24
CA GLU A 75 1.80 10.57 10.48
C GLU A 75 2.73 9.37 10.30
N ARG A 76 3.94 9.61 9.80
CA ARG A 76 4.94 8.57 9.55
C ARG A 76 6.22 8.92 10.34
N PRO A 77 6.21 8.69 11.67
CA PRO A 77 7.29 9.18 12.54
C PRO A 77 8.62 8.48 12.27
N THR A 78 8.60 7.21 11.84
CA THR A 78 9.80 6.45 11.46
C THR A 78 9.59 5.72 10.13
N ASP A 79 10.63 5.04 9.63
CA ASP A 79 10.56 4.25 8.39
C ASP A 79 9.73 2.96 8.56
N ASP A 80 9.50 2.52 9.80
CA ASP A 80 8.86 1.24 10.14
C ASP A 80 7.52 1.41 10.88
N THR A 81 7.11 2.63 11.16
CA THR A 81 5.87 2.90 11.92
C THR A 81 5.01 3.97 11.27
N VAL A 82 3.70 3.74 11.27
CA VAL A 82 2.68 4.74 10.94
C VAL A 82 1.82 5.02 12.16
N ARG A 83 1.46 6.28 12.35
CA ARG A 83 0.61 6.75 13.43
C ARG A 83 -0.66 7.37 12.86
N ILE A 84 -1.79 6.78 13.17
CA ILE A 84 -3.10 7.25 12.73
C ILE A 84 -3.75 7.98 13.91
N VAL A 85 -4.07 9.25 13.69
CA VAL A 85 -4.68 10.13 14.70
C VAL A 85 -6.08 10.53 14.24
N PHE A 86 -7.05 10.32 15.12
CA PHE A 86 -8.44 10.67 14.94
C PHE A 86 -8.79 11.92 15.78
N GLY A 87 -9.69 12.77 15.26
CA GLY A 87 -10.21 13.90 16.05
C GLY A 87 -11.22 13.49 17.12
N THR A 88 -11.90 12.36 16.90
CA THR A 88 -12.83 11.74 17.85
C THR A 88 -12.40 10.29 18.03
N PRO A 89 -12.30 9.77 19.27
CA PRO A 89 -11.91 8.39 19.49
C PRO A 89 -12.92 7.44 18.81
N PRO A 90 -12.44 6.52 17.96
CA PRO A 90 -13.29 5.52 17.32
C PRO A 90 -13.88 4.55 18.35
N THR A 91 -15.13 4.12 18.12
CA THR A 91 -15.74 3.04 18.93
C THR A 91 -15.07 1.70 18.63
N VAL A 92 -15.31 0.71 19.50
CA VAL A 92 -14.63 -0.59 19.43
C VAL A 92 -14.82 -1.24 18.05
N ASN A 93 -13.70 -1.56 17.39
CA ASN A 93 -13.67 -2.17 16.04
C ASN A 93 -14.50 -1.41 14.98
N GLN A 94 -14.62 -0.09 15.11
CA GLN A 94 -15.38 0.74 14.17
C GLN A 94 -14.72 0.82 12.79
N TYR A 95 -13.40 0.75 12.72
CA TYR A 95 -12.63 0.95 11.49
C TYR A 95 -11.71 -0.23 11.18
N ARG A 96 -11.37 -0.38 9.92
CA ARG A 96 -10.32 -1.25 9.39
C ARG A 96 -9.27 -0.38 8.70
N TYR A 97 -8.00 -0.67 8.93
CA TYR A 97 -6.93 -0.05 8.18
C TYR A 97 -6.41 -1.01 7.12
N ILE A 98 -6.01 -0.43 6.00
CA ILE A 98 -5.27 -1.10 4.93
C ILE A 98 -4.01 -0.27 4.72
N LEU A 99 -2.85 -0.87 4.97
CA LEU A 99 -1.54 -0.31 4.71
C LEU A 99 -0.94 -1.02 3.51
N HIS A 100 -0.50 -0.25 2.52
CA HIS A 100 0.18 -0.75 1.35
C HIS A 100 1.49 -0.02 1.12
N GLY A 101 2.53 -0.75 0.77
CA GLY A 101 3.86 -0.19 0.54
C GLY A 101 4.68 -1.04 -0.43
N PRO A 102 5.85 -0.55 -0.87
CA PRO A 102 6.78 -1.38 -1.60
C PRO A 102 7.18 -2.59 -0.72
N PRO A 103 7.61 -3.69 -1.36
CA PRO A 103 8.08 -4.84 -0.61
C PRO A 103 9.28 -4.40 0.24
N GLY A 104 9.27 -4.80 1.51
CA GLY A 104 10.37 -4.51 2.44
C GLY A 104 11.70 -5.08 1.94
N PRO A 105 12.83 -4.74 2.61
CA PRO A 105 14.12 -5.31 2.25
C PRO A 105 14.01 -6.84 2.12
N ALA A 106 14.42 -7.36 0.96
CA ALA A 106 14.21 -8.75 0.57
C ALA A 106 14.67 -9.73 1.66
N GLY A 107 13.72 -10.37 2.35
CA GLY A 107 14.04 -11.29 3.46
C GLY A 107 12.91 -11.59 4.45
N GLN A 108 11.65 -11.25 4.14
CA GLN A 108 10.48 -11.64 4.94
C GLN A 108 9.53 -12.47 4.07
#